data_AF-P35087-F1
#
_entry.id   AF-P35087-F1
#
_cell.length_a   1.000
_cell.length_b   1.000
_cell.length_c   1.000
_cell.angle_alpha   90.00
_cell.angle_beta   90.00
_cell.angle_gamma   90.00
#
_symmetry.space_group_name_H-M   'P 1'
#
loop_
_entity.id
_entity.type
_entity.pdbx_description
1 polymer ?
#
loop_
_entity_poly.entity_id
_entity_poly.type
_entity_poly.pdbx_seq_one_letter_code
_entity_poly.pdbx_strand_id
1 'polypeptide(L)' 'MLPPLPDFSLSVEQQFDLQKYRQQVRDISREDLEDLFIEVVRQKMAHENIFKGMIRQGS' A
#
# COMPACT_ATOMS: atom_id res chain seq x y z
N MET A 1 26.73 0.15 11.99
CA MET A 1 25.41 0.57 12.50
C MET A 1 24.39 0.29 11.41
N LEU A 2 23.27 -0.37 11.71
CA LEU A 2 22.19 -0.57 10.74
C LEU A 2 21.53 0.79 10.43
N PRO A 3 21.14 1.09 9.18
CA PRO A 3 20.36 2.29 8.91
C PRO A 3 19.06 2.24 9.71
N PRO A 4 18.54 3.38 10.19
CA PRO A 4 17.23 3.41 10.85
C PRO A 4 16.20 2.83 9.89
N LEU A 5 15.28 2.03 10.43
CA LEU A 5 14.13 1.56 9.66
C LEU A 5 13.37 2.77 9.13
N PRO A 6 12.86 2.74 7.89
CA PRO A 6 12.02 3.81 7.38
C PRO A 6 10.82 4.00 8.32
N ASP A 7 10.42 5.24 8.54
CA ASP A 7 9.22 5.53 9.33
C ASP A 7 7.99 4.97 8.60
N PHE A 8 7.26 4.09 9.27
CA PHE A 8 6.02 3.49 8.78
C PHE A 8 4.78 4.27 9.23
N SER A 9 4.97 5.39 9.95
CA SER A 9 3.87 6.28 10.30
C SER A 9 3.22 6.86 9.05
N LEU A 10 1.90 6.98 9.11
CA LEU A 10 1.13 7.60 8.03
C LEU A 10 1.03 9.10 8.28
N SER A 11 1.22 9.90 7.24
CA SER A 11 0.93 11.33 7.27
C SER A 11 -0.56 11.59 7.57
N VAL A 12 -0.91 12.81 7.98
CA VAL A 12 -2.30 13.20 8.22
C VAL A 12 -3.15 13.01 6.95
N GLU A 13 -2.60 13.32 5.79
CA GLU A 13 -3.24 13.15 4.48
C GLU A 13 -3.47 11.67 4.17
N GLN A 14 -2.47 10.81 4.43
CA GLN A 14 -2.63 9.37 4.25
C GLN A 14 -3.69 8.79 5.19
N GLN A 15 -3.76 9.27 6.43
CA GLN A 15 -4.82 8.88 7.37
C GLN A 15 -6.20 9.34 6.89
N PHE A 16 -6.30 10.55 6.32
CA PHE A 16 -7.53 11.06 5.72
C PHE A 16 -7.96 10.21 4.52
N ASP A 17 -7.02 9.87 3.63
CA ASP A 17 -7.27 8.99 2.50
C ASP A 17 -7.77 7.61 2.95
N LEU A 18 -7.20 7.05 4.02
CA LEU A 18 -7.71 5.80 4.61
C LEU A 18 -9.17 5.91 5.07
N GLN A 19 -9.58 7.05 5.64
CA GLN A 19 -11.00 7.24 5.99
C GLN A 19 -11.88 7.34 4.74
N LYS A 20 -11.40 8.00 3.68
CA LYS A 20 -12.09 8.05 2.39
C LYS A 20 -12.28 6.65 1.79
N TYR A 21 -11.22 5.84 1.74
CA TYR A 21 -11.31 4.47 1.27
C TYR A 21 -12.24 3.63 2.14
N ARG A 22 -12.18 3.77 3.47
CA ARG A 22 -13.11 3.10 4.39
C ARG A 22 -14.58 3.41 4.09
N GLN A 23 -14.89 4.65 3.72
CA GLN A 23 -16.25 5.00 3.35
C GLN A 23 -16.64 4.40 1.99
N GLN A 24 -15.73 4.36 1.03
CA GLN A 24 -15.97 3.78 -0.30
C GLN A 24 -16.20 2.27 -0.25
N VAL A 25 -15.42 1.52 0.55
CA VAL A 25 -15.52 0.05 0.61
C VAL A 25 -16.82 -0.45 1.25
N ARG A 26 -17.57 0.40 1.95
CA ARG A 26 -18.86 0.02 2.58
C ARG A 26 -19.94 -0.32 1.56
N ASP A 27 -19.86 0.28 0.38
CA ASP A 27 -20.89 0.16 -0.66
C ASP A 27 -20.49 -0.84 -1.77
N ILE A 28 -19.37 -1.56 -1.58
CA ILE A 28 -18.84 -2.54 -2.53
C ILE A 28 -19.44 -3.91 -2.22
N SER A 29 -19.83 -4.65 -3.27
CA SER A 29 -20.31 -6.03 -3.12
C SER A 29 -19.19 -6.93 -2.56
N ARG A 30 -19.55 -8.09 -2.02
CA ARG A 30 -18.54 -9.00 -1.49
C ARG A 30 -17.61 -9.49 -2.60
N GLU A 31 -18.18 -9.83 -3.75
CA GLU A 31 -17.47 -10.31 -4.93
C GLU A 31 -16.45 -9.25 -5.40
N ASP A 32 -16.88 -8.00 -5.52
CA ASP A 32 -16.01 -6.89 -5.91
C ASP A 32 -14.92 -6.60 -4.85
N LEU A 33 -15.19 -6.81 -3.56
CA LEU A 33 -14.20 -6.69 -2.49
C LEU A 33 -13.13 -7.79 -2.55
N GLU A 34 -13.51 -9.01 -2.93
CA GLU A 34 -12.56 -10.12 -3.12
C GLU A 34 -11.60 -9.81 -4.27
N ASP A 35 -12.13 -9.34 -5.41
CA ASP A 35 -11.30 -8.91 -6.56
C ASP A 35 -10.41 -7.71 -6.21
N LEU A 36 -10.96 -6.71 -5.51
CA LEU A 36 -10.20 -5.55 -5.05
C LEU A 36 -9.06 -5.95 -4.10
N PHE A 37 -9.32 -6.89 -3.18
CA PHE A 37 -8.29 -7.39 -2.27
C PHE A 37 -7.14 -8.06 -3.02
N ILE A 38 -7.44 -8.90 -4.02
CA ILE A 38 -6.42 -9.53 -4.85
C ILE A 38 -5.60 -8.48 -5.60
N GLU A 39 -6.23 -7.45 -6.17
CA GLU A 39 -5.52 -6.39 -6.88
C GLU A 39 -4.63 -5.56 -5.93
N VAL A 40 -5.08 -5.26 -4.70
CA VAL A 40 -4.24 -4.59 -3.68
C VAL A 40 -3.02 -5.43 -3.32
N VAL A 41 -3.18 -6.75 -3.15
CA VAL A 41 -2.05 -7.66 -2.88
C VAL A 41 -1.08 -7.71 -4.06
N ARG A 42 -1.59 -7.72 -5.30
CA ARG A 42 -0.76 -7.62 -6.51
C ARG A 42 0.02 -6.32 -6.57
N GLN A 43 -0.61 -5.18 -6.29
CA GLN A 43 0.04 -3.88 -6.24
C GLN A 43 1.12 -3.82 -5.16
N LYS A 44 0.88 -4.40 -3.98
CA LYS A 44 1.91 -4.55 -2.93
C LYS A 44 3.15 -5.29 -3.47
N MET A 45 2.97 -6.42 -4.15
CA MET A 45 4.09 -7.16 -4.75
C MET A 45 4.82 -6.35 -5.84
N ALA A 46 4.08 -5.58 -6.64
CA ALA A 46 4.67 -4.69 -7.64
C ALA A 46 5.51 -3.58 -6.98
N HIS A 47 5.01 -2.95 -5.91
CA HIS A 47 5.76 -1.95 -5.14
C HIS A 47 7.03 -2.53 -4.51
N GLU A 48 6.97 -3.78 -3.99
CA GLU A 48 8.17 -4.47 -3.49
C GLU A 48 9.22 -4.68 -4.60
N ASN A 49 8.80 -5.05 -5.81
CA ASN A 49 9.71 -5.21 -6.94
C ASN A 49 10.36 -3.88 -7.34
N ILE A 50 9.59 -2.78 -7.34
CA ILE A 50 10.10 -1.43 -7.61
C ILE A 50 11.11 -1.03 -6.54
N PHE A 51 10.79 -1.20 -5.26
CA PHE A 51 11.68 -0.88 -4.15
C PHE A 51 12.99 -1.69 -4.22
N LYS A 52 12.92 -3.00 -4.49
CA LYS A 52 14.10 -3.84 -4.73
C LYS A 52 14.92 -3.37 -5.93
N GLY A 53 14.26 -2.94 -7.00
CA GLY A 53 14.91 -2.37 -8.19
C GLY A 53 15.66 -1.07 -7.88
N MET A 54 15.07 -0.18 -7.11
CA MET A 54 15.69 1.09 -6.68
C MET A 54 16.91 0.84 -5.78
N ILE A 55 16.82 -0.08 -4.81
CA ILE A 55 17.97 -0.44 -3.95
C ILE A 55 19.12 -0.97 -4.81
N ARG A 56 18.83 -1.84 -5.79
CA ARG A 56 19.86 -2.40 -6.69
C ARG A 56 20.52 -1.37 -7.61
N GLN A 57 19.81 -0.30 -7.98
CA GLN A 57 20.36 0.79 -8.78
C GLN A 57 21.13 1.81 -7.94
N GLY A 58 20.82 1.92 -6.64
CA GLY A 58 21.49 2.82 -5.68
C GLY A 58 22.62 2.18 -4.87
N SER A 59 23.02 0.93 -5.19
CA SER A 59 24.18 0.22 -4.62
C SER A 59 25.26 0.08 -5.69
#